data_AF-A0A381TRH6-F1
#
_entry.id   AF-A0A381TRH6-F1
#
_cell.length_a   1.000
_cell.length_b   1.000
_cell.length_c   1.000
_cell.angle_alpha   90.00
_cell.angle_beta   90.00
_cell.angle_gamma   90.00
#
_symmetry.space_group_name_H-M   'P 1'
#
loop_
_entity.id
_entity.type
_entity.pdbx_description
1 polymer ?
#
loop_
_entity_poly.entity_id
_entity_poly.type
_entity_poly.pdbx_seq_one_letter_code
_entity_poly.pdbx_strand_id
1 'polypeptide(L)'
;MSNKNKTENTISPAEEKIVKELIAEGREKGFITIDEINENLGNETPSAEQLEKIFSIFSEMDIEVVDNDKNTDFLSDQSETEPEIDFDNDELNLDPGIDNSTDDPVRMYLREMGSIQLLTRSGEVEVAKKIESGNLELIEIFSESNLILLYLNNLSRQLKTQKIKARHVVSGLDEDDNVIEDEDKATKQVIEQLDQVWKNYTSVKKILENESSRKLKPA
;
A
#
# COMPACT_ATOMS: atom_id res chain seq x y z
N MET A 1 -3.57 -30.28 54.26
CA MET A 1 -4.24 -29.23 53.48
C MET A 1 -4.17 -29.61 52.02
N SER A 2 -5.34 -29.68 51.37
CA SER A 2 -5.65 -29.67 49.91
C SER A 2 -4.66 -30.29 48.92
N ASN A 3 -5.06 -31.23 48.05
CA ASN A 3 -6.08 -30.99 47.03
C ASN A 3 -6.84 -32.27 46.63
N LYS A 4 -8.16 -32.16 46.64
CA LYS A 4 -9.11 -32.96 45.87
C LYS A 4 -8.85 -32.77 44.37
N ASN A 5 -9.33 -33.73 43.58
CA ASN A 5 -9.59 -33.72 42.13
C ASN A 5 -8.72 -34.72 41.35
N LYS A 6 -9.05 -36.01 41.51
CA LYS A 6 -8.66 -37.05 40.55
C LYS A 6 -9.93 -37.55 39.86
N THR A 7 -10.30 -36.79 38.83
CA THR A 7 -10.83 -37.23 37.52
C THR A 7 -12.10 -38.10 37.51
N GLU A 8 -13.24 -37.42 37.47
CA GLU A 8 -14.52 -37.88 36.90
C GLU A 8 -14.51 -37.75 35.36
N ASN A 9 -13.53 -38.37 34.68
CA ASN A 9 -13.47 -38.40 33.22
C ASN A 9 -13.63 -39.83 32.72
N THR A 10 -14.88 -40.27 32.57
CA THR A 10 -15.22 -41.50 31.85
C THR A 10 -16.16 -41.16 30.70
N ILE A 11 -15.64 -41.26 29.48
CA ILE A 11 -16.37 -41.24 28.21
C ILE A 11 -16.93 -42.67 27.99
N SER A 12 -18.07 -42.83 27.32
CA SER A 12 -18.67 -44.15 27.05
C SER A 12 -17.74 -44.97 26.14
N PRO A 13 -17.60 -46.30 26.32
CA PRO A 13 -16.71 -47.13 25.48
C PRO A 13 -17.09 -47.13 23.99
N ALA A 14 -18.31 -46.74 23.64
CA ALA A 14 -18.72 -46.53 22.24
C ALA A 14 -18.18 -45.21 21.67
N GLU A 15 -18.19 -44.13 22.47
CA GLU A 15 -17.69 -42.79 22.11
C GLU A 15 -16.15 -42.81 21.95
N GLU A 16 -15.42 -43.56 22.77
CA GLU A 16 -13.96 -43.70 22.64
C GLU A 16 -13.53 -44.31 21.30
N LYS A 17 -14.37 -45.18 20.71
CA LYS A 17 -14.08 -45.81 19.41
C LYS A 17 -14.29 -44.82 18.27
N ILE A 18 -15.37 -44.04 18.34
CA ILE A 18 -15.73 -43.00 17.38
C ILE A 18 -14.69 -41.88 17.39
N VAL A 19 -14.26 -41.42 18.58
CA VAL A 19 -13.23 -40.39 18.70
C VAL A 19 -11.89 -40.85 18.12
N LYS A 20 -11.49 -42.12 18.29
CA LYS A 20 -10.27 -42.67 17.67
C LYS A 20 -10.33 -42.71 16.14
N GLU A 21 -11.50 -42.95 15.58
CA GLU A 21 -11.73 -42.93 14.13
C GLU A 21 -11.62 -41.50 13.60
N LEU A 22 -12.26 -40.53 14.27
CA LEU A 22 -12.14 -39.10 13.96
C LEU A 22 -10.71 -38.56 14.07
N ILE A 23 -9.92 -39.05 15.04
CA ILE A 23 -8.50 -38.69 15.15
C ILE A 23 -7.69 -39.21 13.95
N ALA A 24 -7.99 -40.41 13.46
CA ALA A 24 -7.30 -40.97 12.31
C ALA A 24 -7.61 -40.16 11.04
N GLU A 25 -8.87 -39.80 10.83
CA GLU A 25 -9.31 -38.96 9.70
C GLU A 25 -8.77 -37.52 9.81
N GLY A 26 -8.87 -36.90 10.99
CA GLY A 26 -8.37 -35.54 11.24
C GLY A 26 -6.85 -35.44 11.11
N ARG A 27 -6.10 -36.51 11.42
CA ARG A 27 -4.65 -36.57 11.19
C ARG A 27 -4.30 -36.74 9.71
N GLU A 28 -5.12 -37.43 8.94
CA GLU A 28 -4.93 -37.58 7.49
C GLU A 28 -5.24 -36.26 6.74
N LYS A 29 -6.33 -35.59 7.13
CA LYS A 29 -6.77 -34.32 6.52
C LYS A 29 -6.05 -33.09 7.07
N GLY A 30 -5.48 -33.15 8.28
CA GLY A 30 -4.87 -32.02 8.98
C GLY A 30 -5.87 -31.10 9.67
N PHE A 31 -7.17 -31.28 9.44
CA PHE A 31 -8.26 -30.55 10.07
C PHE A 31 -9.51 -31.43 10.18
N ILE A 32 -10.44 -31.07 11.07
CA ILE A 32 -11.73 -31.74 11.22
C ILE A 32 -12.85 -30.72 11.38
N THR A 33 -14.00 -30.96 10.75
CA THR A 33 -15.10 -29.99 10.81
C THR A 33 -16.05 -30.26 11.98
N ILE A 34 -16.69 -29.20 12.49
CA ILE A 34 -17.69 -29.33 13.57
C ILE A 34 -18.87 -30.23 13.12
N ASP A 35 -19.23 -30.18 11.84
CA ASP A 35 -20.27 -31.04 11.27
C ASP A 35 -19.85 -32.52 11.25
N GLU A 36 -18.62 -32.84 10.85
CA GLU A 36 -18.09 -34.21 10.90
C GLU A 36 -18.07 -34.76 12.34
N ILE A 37 -17.75 -33.92 13.33
CA ILE A 37 -17.83 -34.31 14.75
C ILE A 37 -19.28 -34.62 15.13
N ASN A 38 -20.23 -33.76 14.73
CA ASN A 38 -21.65 -33.92 15.07
C ASN A 38 -22.31 -35.11 14.36
N GLU A 39 -21.96 -35.40 13.11
CA GLU A 39 -22.46 -36.55 12.36
C GLU A 39 -21.99 -37.87 12.98
N ASN A 40 -20.73 -37.93 13.41
CA ASN A 40 -20.14 -39.15 13.97
C ASN A 40 -20.55 -39.42 15.42
N LEU A 41 -20.90 -38.37 16.20
CA LEU A 41 -21.43 -38.55 17.56
C LEU A 41 -22.90 -39.02 17.60
N GLY A 42 -23.62 -38.96 16.47
CA GLY A 42 -24.99 -39.45 16.34
C GLY A 42 -26.05 -38.51 16.92
N ASN A 43 -27.33 -38.90 16.80
CA ASN A 43 -28.53 -38.07 17.05
C ASN A 43 -28.74 -37.58 18.50
N GLU A 44 -27.83 -37.82 19.43
CA GLU A 44 -27.82 -37.11 20.71
C GLU A 44 -26.96 -35.86 20.52
N THR A 45 -27.60 -34.69 20.44
CA THR A 45 -26.88 -33.42 20.43
C THR A 45 -25.83 -33.44 21.55
N PRO A 46 -24.53 -33.36 21.24
CA PRO A 46 -23.50 -33.52 22.24
C PRO A 46 -23.71 -32.49 23.34
N SER A 47 -23.62 -32.93 24.60
CA SER A 47 -23.58 -32.01 25.72
C SER A 47 -22.36 -31.09 25.57
N ALA A 48 -22.49 -29.82 25.96
CA ALA A 48 -21.37 -28.87 25.91
C ALA A 48 -20.12 -29.39 26.64
N GLU A 49 -20.32 -30.17 27.71
CA GLU A 49 -19.23 -30.81 28.46
C GLU A 49 -18.52 -31.94 27.68
N GLN A 50 -19.22 -32.59 26.75
CA GLN A 50 -18.63 -33.62 25.87
C GLN A 50 -17.83 -32.97 24.74
N LEU A 51 -18.36 -31.89 24.14
CA LEU A 51 -17.64 -31.11 23.11
C LEU A 51 -16.33 -30.52 23.63
N GLU A 52 -16.34 -29.94 24.83
CA GLU A 52 -15.13 -29.36 25.44
C GLU A 52 -14.02 -30.41 25.67
N LYS A 53 -14.41 -31.64 26.05
CA LYS A 53 -13.47 -32.77 26.19
C LYS A 53 -12.91 -33.21 24.85
N ILE A 54 -13.75 -33.28 23.81
CA ILE A 54 -13.36 -33.65 22.45
C ILE A 54 -12.39 -32.61 21.88
N PHE A 55 -12.66 -31.31 22.04
CA PHE A 55 -11.77 -30.23 21.62
C PHE A 55 -10.42 -30.25 22.34
N SER A 56 -10.42 -30.59 23.64
CA SER A 56 -9.17 -30.75 24.40
C SER A 56 -8.32 -31.90 23.85
N ILE A 57 -8.95 -33.03 23.50
CA ILE A 57 -8.26 -34.20 22.92
C ILE A 57 -7.69 -33.90 21.53
N PHE A 58 -8.45 -33.22 20.65
CA PHE A 58 -7.94 -32.81 19.33
C PHE A 58 -6.81 -31.79 19.43
N SER A 59 -6.90 -30.85 20.37
CA SER A 59 -5.83 -29.88 20.64
C SER A 59 -4.55 -30.53 21.17
N GLU A 60 -4.65 -31.57 22.00
CA GLU A 60 -3.48 -32.36 22.44
C GLU A 60 -2.80 -33.15 21.31
N MET A 61 -3.49 -33.36 20.19
CA MET A 61 -3.00 -34.10 19.02
C MET A 61 -2.70 -33.23 17.80
N ASP A 62 -2.65 -31.90 17.98
CA ASP A 62 -2.38 -30.90 16.92
C ASP A 62 -3.35 -31.01 15.72
N ILE A 63 -4.62 -31.35 15.96
CA ILE A 63 -5.66 -31.36 14.92
C ILE A 63 -6.52 -30.09 15.05
N GLU A 64 -6.57 -29.30 13.99
CA GLU A 64 -7.34 -28.06 13.96
C GLU A 64 -8.82 -28.34 13.70
N VAL A 65 -9.70 -27.81 14.55
CA VAL A 65 -11.16 -27.94 14.36
C VAL A 65 -11.67 -26.70 13.64
N VAL A 66 -12.26 -26.92 12.47
CA VAL A 66 -12.74 -25.87 11.57
C VAL A 66 -14.27 -25.83 11.56
N ASP A 67 -14.84 -24.63 11.60
CA ASP A 67 -16.27 -24.44 11.36
C ASP A 67 -16.52 -24.39 9.84
N ASN A 68 -17.45 -25.20 9.35
CA ASN A 68 -17.62 -25.52 7.92
C ASN A 68 -18.03 -24.29 7.09
N ASP A 69 -18.44 -23.20 7.73
CA ASP A 69 -18.80 -21.94 7.08
C ASP A 69 -17.64 -20.96 6.89
N LYS A 70 -16.38 -21.28 7.26
CA LYS A 70 -15.32 -20.24 7.26
C LYS A 70 -13.91 -20.55 6.76
N ASN A 71 -13.48 -21.79 6.48
CA ASN A 71 -12.08 -21.97 6.08
C ASN A 71 -11.85 -23.11 5.08
N THR A 72 -12.08 -22.86 3.80
CA THR A 72 -11.50 -23.66 2.70
C THR A 72 -10.26 -23.00 2.06
N ASP A 73 -9.78 -21.85 2.57
CA ASP A 73 -8.73 -21.06 1.90
C ASP A 73 -7.30 -21.26 2.45
N PHE A 74 -7.05 -22.22 3.33
CA PHE A 74 -5.73 -22.33 3.97
C PHE A 74 -4.71 -23.26 3.30
N LEU A 75 -4.98 -23.82 2.11
CA LEU A 75 -4.02 -24.74 1.47
C LEU A 75 -3.89 -24.56 -0.06
N SER A 76 -3.33 -23.43 -0.49
CA SER A 76 -2.53 -23.38 -1.72
C SER A 76 -1.63 -22.15 -1.78
N ASP A 77 -0.53 -22.14 -1.02
CA ASP A 77 0.55 -21.20 -1.30
C ASP A 77 1.93 -21.84 -1.08
N GLN A 78 2.39 -22.55 -2.11
CA GLN A 78 3.80 -22.71 -2.42
C GLN A 78 3.97 -22.76 -3.94
N SER A 79 4.21 -21.61 -4.56
CA SER A 79 5.27 -21.47 -5.56
C SER A 79 5.44 -20.00 -5.96
N GLU A 80 6.66 -19.50 -5.81
CA GLU A 80 7.14 -18.20 -6.29
C GLU A 80 6.98 -18.08 -7.81
N THR A 81 6.28 -17.05 -8.32
CA THR A 81 6.73 -16.26 -9.49
C THR A 81 6.02 -14.90 -9.53
N GLU A 82 6.79 -13.85 -9.85
CA GLU A 82 6.50 -12.43 -10.17
C GLU A 82 5.06 -11.86 -10.09
N PRO A 83 4.88 -10.62 -9.57
CA PRO A 83 3.58 -9.96 -9.62
C PRO A 83 3.37 -9.35 -11.01
N GLU A 84 2.67 -10.07 -11.89
CA GLU A 84 1.87 -9.39 -12.91
C GLU A 84 0.65 -8.78 -12.21
N ILE A 85 0.44 -7.48 -12.42
CA ILE A 85 -0.68 -6.73 -11.87
C ILE A 85 -1.93 -7.19 -12.62
N ASP A 86 -2.61 -8.20 -12.08
CA ASP A 86 -3.93 -8.57 -12.54
C ASP A 86 -4.98 -7.69 -11.84
N PHE A 87 -5.71 -6.92 -12.63
CA PHE A 87 -6.88 -6.18 -12.15
C PHE A 87 -8.08 -7.13 -12.14
N ASP A 88 -8.01 -8.19 -11.35
CA ASP A 88 -9.17 -9.04 -11.09
C ASP A 88 -10.08 -8.33 -10.07
N ASN A 89 -11.07 -7.65 -10.64
CA ASN A 89 -12.12 -6.92 -9.95
C ASN A 89 -13.22 -7.83 -9.36
N ASP A 90 -12.93 -9.09 -9.02
CA ASP A 90 -13.99 -10.09 -8.77
C ASP A 90 -14.09 -10.66 -7.35
N GLU A 91 -13.29 -10.23 -6.36
CA GLU A 91 -13.48 -10.70 -4.97
C GLU A 91 -13.44 -9.58 -3.92
N LEU A 92 -14.42 -8.68 -3.99
CA LEU A 92 -14.93 -7.96 -2.82
C LEU A 92 -16.46 -8.06 -2.78
N ASN A 93 -16.97 -9.28 -2.63
CA ASN A 93 -18.34 -9.53 -2.23
C ASN A 93 -18.51 -9.19 -0.74
N LEU A 94 -18.61 -7.89 -0.43
CA LEU A 94 -19.30 -7.43 0.77
C LEU A 94 -20.80 -7.58 0.54
N ASP A 95 -21.37 -8.76 0.78
CA ASP A 95 -22.81 -8.86 0.99
C ASP A 95 -23.11 -9.04 2.47
N PRO A 96 -23.94 -8.14 3.02
CA PRO A 96 -25.04 -8.61 3.81
C PRO A 96 -26.30 -8.03 3.19
N GLY A 97 -27.07 -8.89 2.51
CA GLY A 97 -28.25 -8.50 1.75
C GLY A 97 -29.06 -7.39 2.42
N ILE A 98 -29.25 -6.29 1.68
CA ILE A 98 -30.39 -5.36 1.68
C ILE A 98 -30.01 -4.21 0.72
N ASP A 99 -30.72 -4.22 -0.41
CA ASP A 99 -31.02 -3.10 -1.31
C ASP A 99 -29.87 -2.47 -2.13
N ASN A 100 -29.90 -2.75 -3.44
CA ASN A 100 -29.13 -2.10 -4.50
C ASN A 100 -29.57 -0.63 -4.75
N SER A 101 -30.01 0.10 -3.73
CA SER A 101 -30.31 1.54 -3.82
C SER A 101 -29.01 2.34 -3.71
N THR A 102 -28.28 2.37 -4.83
CA THR A 102 -27.02 3.10 -5.06
C THR A 102 -27.24 4.60 -5.32
N ASP A 103 -27.86 5.32 -4.39
CA ASP A 103 -28.09 6.78 -4.51
C ASP A 103 -27.34 7.62 -3.45
N ASP A 104 -26.62 6.98 -2.52
CA ASP A 104 -25.80 7.71 -1.55
C ASP A 104 -24.35 7.86 -2.06
N PRO A 105 -23.91 9.07 -2.48
CA PRO A 105 -22.55 9.31 -2.95
C PRO A 105 -21.49 9.06 -1.88
N VAL A 106 -21.85 9.17 -0.60
CA VAL A 106 -20.92 8.89 0.51
C VAL A 106 -20.68 7.38 0.61
N ARG A 107 -21.75 6.59 0.52
CA ARG A 107 -21.66 5.12 0.55
C ARG A 107 -20.90 4.58 -0.65
N MET A 108 -21.09 5.18 -1.83
CA MET A 108 -20.31 4.89 -3.03
C MET A 108 -18.82 5.14 -2.80
N TYR A 109 -18.46 6.33 -2.30
CA TYR A 109 -17.07 6.69 -2.02
C TYR A 109 -16.41 5.77 -0.98
N LEU A 110 -17.10 5.45 0.12
CA LEU A 110 -16.54 4.56 1.15
C LEU A 110 -16.31 3.12 0.65
N ARG A 111 -17.20 2.63 -0.22
CA ARG A 111 -17.00 1.33 -0.88
C ARG A 111 -15.76 1.35 -1.77
N GLU A 112 -15.58 2.40 -2.56
CA GLU A 112 -14.44 2.55 -3.48
C GLU A 112 -13.13 2.81 -2.74
N MET A 113 -13.15 3.57 -1.64
CA MET A 113 -11.99 3.71 -0.76
C MET A 113 -11.62 2.39 -0.09
N GLY A 114 -12.61 1.60 0.33
CA GLY A 114 -12.42 0.31 1.00
C GLY A 114 -11.83 -0.77 0.10
N SER A 115 -11.97 -0.63 -1.23
CA SER A 115 -11.33 -1.54 -2.20
C SER A 115 -9.83 -1.29 -2.40
N ILE A 116 -9.30 -0.15 -1.95
CA ILE A 116 -7.87 0.18 -2.10
C ILE A 116 -7.12 -0.32 -0.86
N GLN A 117 -6.12 -1.17 -1.07
CA GLN A 117 -5.27 -1.67 0.02
C GLN A 117 -4.43 -0.53 0.64
N LEU A 118 -4.27 -0.58 1.96
CA LEU A 118 -3.40 0.36 2.67
C LEU A 118 -1.92 0.11 2.33
N LEU A 119 -1.16 1.19 2.15
CA LEU A 119 0.28 1.09 1.93
C LEU A 119 0.99 0.60 3.21
N THR A 120 1.96 -0.29 3.02
CA THR A 120 2.95 -0.58 4.06
C THR A 120 3.98 0.55 4.13
N ARG A 121 4.70 0.67 5.24
CA ARG A 121 5.78 1.66 5.38
C ARG A 121 6.82 1.59 4.25
N SER A 122 7.12 0.39 3.74
CA SER A 122 8.00 0.21 2.58
C SER A 122 7.37 0.72 1.28
N GLY A 123 6.07 0.47 1.08
CA GLY A 123 5.32 0.98 -0.07
C GLY A 123 5.23 2.51 -0.09
N GLU A 124 5.04 3.15 1.06
CA GLU A 124 5.07 4.62 1.17
C GLU A 124 6.43 5.19 0.71
N VAL A 125 7.53 4.57 1.12
CA VAL A 125 8.89 4.98 0.74
C VAL A 125 9.12 4.78 -0.76
N GLU A 126 8.62 3.70 -1.35
CA GLU A 126 8.72 3.44 -2.79
C GLU A 126 7.98 4.49 -3.61
N VAL A 127 6.74 4.80 -3.22
CA VAL A 127 5.93 5.85 -3.85
C VAL A 127 6.65 7.21 -3.73
N ALA A 128 7.20 7.53 -2.56
CA ALA A 128 7.96 8.77 -2.36
C ALA A 128 9.17 8.87 -3.29
N LYS A 129 9.97 7.79 -3.41
CA LYS A 129 11.11 7.72 -4.34
C LYS A 129 10.67 7.88 -5.80
N LYS A 130 9.55 7.27 -6.18
CA LYS A 130 8.99 7.38 -7.53
C LYS A 130 8.60 8.82 -7.86
N ILE A 131 7.97 9.52 -6.92
CA ILE A 131 7.62 10.94 -7.05
C ILE A 131 8.90 11.79 -7.19
N GLU A 132 9.91 11.55 -6.35
CA GLU A 132 11.18 12.29 -6.41
C GLU A 132 11.92 12.06 -7.75
N SER A 133 11.99 10.82 -8.21
CA SER A 133 12.58 10.49 -9.51
C SER A 133 11.83 11.16 -10.66
N GLY A 134 10.49 11.17 -10.63
CA GLY A 134 9.69 11.86 -11.64
C GLY A 134 9.91 13.38 -11.65
N ASN A 135 10.09 13.99 -10.47
CA ASN A 135 10.43 15.41 -10.39
C ASN A 135 11.81 15.73 -10.99
N LEU A 136 12.81 14.86 -10.77
CA LEU A 136 14.12 15.01 -11.38
C LEU A 136 14.05 14.90 -12.92
N GLU A 137 13.29 13.93 -13.42
CA GLU A 137 13.07 13.75 -14.87
C GLU A 137 12.39 14.99 -15.49
N LEU A 138 11.39 15.57 -14.82
CA LEU A 138 10.76 16.81 -15.26
C LEU A 138 11.75 17.98 -15.32
N ILE A 139 12.64 18.11 -14.35
CA ILE A 139 13.68 19.15 -14.34
C ILE A 139 14.62 18.96 -15.53
N GLU A 140 15.02 17.73 -15.84
CA GLU A 140 15.87 17.42 -17.00
C GLU A 140 15.18 17.84 -18.32
N ILE A 141 13.95 17.37 -18.54
CA ILE A 141 13.17 17.69 -19.75
C ILE A 141 12.97 19.20 -19.90
N PHE A 142 12.65 19.90 -18.81
CA PHE A 142 12.46 21.35 -18.84
C PHE A 142 13.76 22.12 -19.06
N SER A 143 14.89 21.58 -18.59
CA SER A 143 16.21 22.20 -18.78
C SER A 143 16.66 22.19 -20.24
N GLU A 144 16.20 21.21 -21.04
CA GLU A 144 16.47 21.15 -22.47
C GLU A 144 15.61 22.12 -23.30
N SER A 145 14.48 22.55 -22.75
CA SER A 145 13.52 23.40 -23.47
C SER A 145 13.95 24.86 -23.51
N ASN A 146 14.17 25.37 -24.73
CA ASN A 146 14.49 26.79 -24.95
C ASN A 146 13.36 27.74 -24.48
N LEU A 147 12.10 27.29 -24.51
CA LEU A 147 10.97 28.10 -24.05
C LEU A 147 11.03 28.33 -22.54
N ILE A 148 11.43 27.32 -21.77
CA ILE A 148 11.57 27.41 -20.32
C ILE A 148 12.68 28.40 -19.97
N LEU A 149 13.81 28.38 -20.68
CA LEU A 149 14.90 29.33 -20.46
C LEU A 149 14.49 30.78 -20.74
N LEU A 150 13.71 31.02 -21.80
CA LEU A 150 13.15 32.34 -22.09
C LEU A 150 12.15 32.78 -21.01
N TYR A 151 11.32 31.85 -20.52
CA TYR A 151 10.39 32.11 -19.42
C TYR A 151 11.13 32.48 -18.13
N LEU A 152 12.17 31.72 -17.75
CA LEU A 152 13.03 32.02 -16.59
C LEU A 152 13.70 33.39 -16.71
N ASN A 153 14.13 33.80 -17.91
CA ASN A 153 14.66 35.15 -18.12
C ASN A 153 13.59 36.23 -17.91
N ASN A 154 12.37 35.99 -18.39
CA ASN A 154 11.25 36.89 -18.16
C ASN A 154 10.94 37.01 -16.67
N LEU A 155 10.95 35.89 -15.95
CA LEU A 155 10.72 35.82 -14.51
C LEU A 155 11.78 36.63 -13.73
N SER A 156 13.06 36.51 -14.08
CA SER A 156 14.14 37.34 -13.51
C SER A 156 13.88 38.83 -13.70
N ARG A 157 13.40 39.26 -14.89
CA ARG A 157 13.03 40.67 -15.13
C ARG A 157 11.83 41.10 -14.30
N GLN A 158 10.83 40.24 -14.12
CA GLN A 158 9.65 40.55 -13.29
C GLN A 158 10.02 40.69 -11.81
N LEU A 159 10.91 39.83 -11.29
CA LEU A 159 11.47 39.95 -9.94
C LEU A 159 12.26 41.25 -9.78
N LYS A 160 13.14 41.60 -10.74
CA LYS A 160 13.91 42.85 -10.73
C LYS A 160 13.03 44.11 -10.77
N THR A 161 11.89 44.04 -11.46
CA THR A 161 10.93 45.14 -11.54
C THR A 161 9.92 45.16 -10.39
N GLN A 162 10.07 44.28 -9.40
CA GLN A 162 9.18 44.11 -8.24
C GLN A 162 7.71 43.89 -8.62
N LYS A 163 7.44 43.37 -9.82
CA LYS A 163 6.07 43.01 -10.25
C LYS A 163 5.59 41.72 -9.59
N ILE A 164 6.53 40.84 -9.27
CA ILE A 164 6.31 39.59 -8.56
C ILE A 164 7.29 39.50 -7.40
N LYS A 165 6.89 38.81 -6.35
CA LYS A 165 7.70 38.55 -5.16
C LYS A 165 8.31 37.15 -5.20
N ALA A 166 9.47 36.95 -4.57
CA ALA A 166 10.15 35.66 -4.57
C ALA A 166 9.34 34.51 -3.96
N ARG A 167 8.51 34.79 -2.94
CA ARG A 167 7.59 33.81 -2.35
C ARG A 167 6.60 33.19 -3.35
N HIS A 168 6.28 33.89 -4.43
CA HIS A 168 5.39 33.38 -5.48
C HIS A 168 6.13 32.52 -6.52
N VAL A 169 7.46 32.44 -6.42
CA VAL A 169 8.33 31.73 -7.37
C VAL A 169 9.01 30.54 -6.71
N VAL A 170 9.39 30.65 -5.44
CA VAL A 170 10.12 29.62 -4.69
C VAL A 170 9.30 29.17 -3.50
N SER A 171 8.98 27.88 -3.47
CA SER A 171 8.30 27.22 -2.35
C SER A 171 9.23 27.17 -1.12
N GLY A 172 8.65 27.31 0.09
CA GLY A 172 9.40 27.24 1.36
C GLY A 172 9.88 28.58 1.92
N LEU A 173 9.49 29.70 1.30
CA LEU A 173 9.76 31.05 1.83
C LEU A 173 8.69 31.55 2.82
N ASP A 174 7.61 30.78 3.04
CA ASP A 174 6.45 31.17 3.85
C ASP A 174 6.46 30.59 5.28
N GLU A 175 7.54 29.93 5.72
CA GLU A 175 7.53 29.10 6.94
C GLU A 175 8.05 29.78 8.24
N ASP A 176 8.67 30.97 8.19
CA ASP A 176 9.27 31.61 9.39
C ASP A 176 8.87 33.09 9.62
N ASP A 177 8.63 33.47 10.88
CA ASP A 177 8.24 34.82 11.36
C ASP A 177 9.24 35.97 11.01
N ASN A 178 10.37 35.68 10.37
CA ASN A 178 11.36 36.64 9.83
C ASN A 178 11.09 37.06 8.37
N VAL A 179 9.90 36.73 7.84
CA VAL A 179 9.40 36.84 6.45
C VAL A 179 9.95 37.99 5.60
N ILE A 180 10.15 39.20 6.15
CA ILE A 180 10.48 40.39 5.34
C ILE A 180 11.98 40.49 5.02
N GLU A 181 12.89 40.25 5.99
CA GLU A 181 14.34 40.29 5.73
C GLU A 181 14.78 39.08 4.88
N ASP A 182 14.12 37.94 5.07
CA ASP A 182 14.37 36.74 4.29
C ASP A 182 13.82 36.84 2.86
N GLU A 183 12.71 37.56 2.63
CA GLU A 183 12.14 37.73 1.28
C GLU A 183 13.06 38.57 0.36
N ASP A 184 13.62 39.67 0.84
CA ASP A 184 14.54 40.49 0.02
C ASP A 184 15.85 39.76 -0.27
N LYS A 185 16.36 39.01 0.71
CA LYS A 185 17.55 38.19 0.55
C LYS A 185 17.30 37.04 -0.41
N ALA A 186 16.17 36.34 -0.27
CA ALA A 186 15.75 35.28 -1.18
C ALA A 186 15.55 35.83 -2.61
N THR A 187 14.92 37.00 -2.74
CA THR A 187 14.74 37.65 -4.05
C THR A 187 16.08 37.93 -4.73
N LYS A 188 17.06 38.46 -3.99
CA LYS A 188 18.41 38.67 -4.52
C LYS A 188 19.08 37.38 -4.93
N GLN A 189 19.00 36.34 -4.10
CA GLN A 189 19.57 35.02 -4.39
C GLN A 189 18.95 34.40 -5.65
N VAL A 190 17.62 34.42 -5.76
CA VAL A 190 16.91 33.89 -6.94
C VAL A 190 17.30 34.65 -8.21
N ILE A 191 17.35 35.98 -8.14
CA ILE A 191 17.81 36.81 -9.27
C ILE A 191 19.24 36.44 -9.68
N GLU A 192 20.14 36.28 -8.71
CA GLU A 192 21.53 35.92 -8.98
C GLU A 192 21.63 34.56 -9.68
N GLN A 193 20.93 33.54 -9.18
CA GLN A 193 20.91 32.21 -9.80
C GLN A 193 20.33 32.25 -11.23
N LEU A 194 19.20 32.94 -11.44
CA LEU A 194 18.59 33.07 -12.77
C LEU A 194 19.52 33.80 -13.76
N ASP A 195 20.25 34.81 -13.29
CA ASP A 195 21.23 35.51 -14.12
C ASP A 195 22.43 34.61 -14.48
N GLN A 196 22.89 33.75 -13.56
CA GLN A 196 23.94 32.77 -13.88
C GLN A 196 23.48 31.75 -14.92
N VAL A 197 22.27 31.20 -14.76
CA VAL A 197 21.67 30.29 -15.74
C VAL A 197 21.62 30.94 -17.13
N TRP A 198 21.17 32.21 -17.19
CA TRP A 198 21.10 32.93 -18.45
C TRP A 198 22.47 33.19 -19.10
N LYS A 199 23.49 33.52 -18.28
CA LYS A 199 24.88 33.68 -18.76
C LYS A 199 25.44 32.39 -19.34
N ASN A 200 25.20 31.26 -18.66
CA ASN A 200 25.64 29.95 -19.13
C ASN A 200 24.96 29.61 -20.45
N TYR A 201 23.64 29.77 -20.54
CA TYR A 201 22.88 29.54 -21.77
C TYR A 201 23.39 30.39 -22.93
N THR A 202 23.60 31.70 -22.73
CA THR A 202 24.13 32.57 -23.80
C THR A 202 25.55 32.19 -24.21
N SER A 203 26.36 31.69 -23.30
CA SER A 203 27.71 31.21 -23.60
C SER A 203 27.67 29.93 -24.46
N VAL A 204 26.84 28.96 -24.09
CA VAL A 204 26.61 27.73 -24.86
C VAL A 204 26.06 28.06 -26.26
N LYS A 205 25.07 28.96 -26.35
CA LYS A 205 24.49 29.39 -27.62
C LYS A 205 25.53 30.00 -28.56
N LYS A 206 26.42 30.87 -28.06
CA LYS A 206 27.52 31.46 -28.85
C LYS A 206 28.48 30.40 -29.37
N ILE A 207 28.78 29.37 -28.58
CA ILE A 207 29.65 28.27 -29.00
C ILE A 207 28.98 27.49 -30.15
N LEU A 208 27.70 27.14 -30.02
CA LEU A 208 26.92 26.44 -31.04
C LEU A 208 26.83 27.24 -32.36
N GLU A 209 26.63 28.56 -32.27
CA GLU A 209 26.61 29.46 -33.44
C GLU A 209 27.99 29.52 -34.13
N ASN A 210 29.08 29.55 -33.34
CA ASN A 210 30.45 29.56 -33.86
C ASN A 210 30.83 28.23 -34.53
N GLU A 211 30.42 27.10 -33.98
CA GLU A 211 30.65 25.77 -34.59
C GLU A 211 29.88 25.60 -35.90
N SER A 212 28.63 26.05 -35.93
CA SER A 212 27.80 26.05 -37.14
C SER A 212 28.43 26.91 -38.24
N SER A 213 28.98 28.07 -37.86
CA SER A 213 29.69 28.97 -38.78
C SER A 213 31.03 28.41 -39.28
N ARG A 214 31.71 27.57 -38.50
CA ARG A 214 32.94 26.87 -38.93
C ARG A 214 32.67 25.76 -39.93
N LYS A 215 31.54 25.03 -39.80
CA LYS A 215 31.15 23.96 -40.73
C LYS A 215 30.71 24.47 -42.11
N LEU A 216 30.38 25.76 -42.24
CA LEU A 216 29.88 26.39 -43.47
C LEU A 216 30.97 27.04 -44.35
N LYS A 217 32.25 27.01 -43.95
CA LYS A 217 33.35 27.44 -44.83
C LYS A 217 33.92 26.23 -45.58
N PRO A 218 33.54 26.00 -46.86
CA PRO A 218 34.25 25.04 -47.69
C PRO A 218 35.69 25.52 -47.92
N ALA A 219 36.62 24.56 -47.93
CA ALA A 219 38.02 24.76 -48.31
C ALA A 219 38.16 25.15 -49.79
#